data_AF-A0A920LFR2-F1
#
_entry.id   AF-A0A920LFR2-F1
#
_cell.length_a   1.000
_cell.length_b   1.000
_cell.length_c   1.000
_cell.angle_alpha   90.00
_cell.angle_beta   90.00
_cell.angle_gamma   90.00
#
_symmetry.space_group_name_H-M   'P 1'
#
loop_
_entity.id
_entity.type
_entity.pdbx_description
1 polymer ?
#
loop_
_entity_poly.entity_id
_entity_poly.type
_entity_poly.pdbx_seq_one_letter_code
_entity_poly.pdbx_strand_id
1 'polypeptide(L)'
;MGRAFEFRKARKLKRWSTMAKTFTRIGKDIVVAVKEGGPNPESNSRLRAIIQNAKSANMPKENILRAIKNASEKIMIILKKLLLKVMDRME
;
A
#
# COMPACT_ATOMS: atom_id res chain seq x y z
N MET A 1 -31.44 -5.54 20.75
CA MET A 1 -30.32 -6.49 20.49
C MET A 1 -29.74 -6.92 21.83
N GLY A 2 -29.71 -8.23 22.14
CA GLY A 2 -29.25 -8.73 23.45
C GLY A 2 -27.72 -8.69 23.62
N ARG A 3 -27.23 -8.91 24.85
CA ARG A 3 -25.80 -8.87 25.22
C ARG A 3 -24.91 -9.77 24.32
N ALA A 4 -25.42 -10.90 23.87
CA ALA A 4 -24.73 -11.82 22.95
C ALA A 4 -24.50 -11.24 21.54
N PHE A 5 -25.34 -10.32 21.08
CA PHE A 5 -25.12 -9.60 19.83
C PHE A 5 -23.97 -8.60 19.97
N GLU A 6 -23.94 -7.83 21.06
CA GLU A 6 -22.89 -6.83 21.31
C GLU A 6 -21.49 -7.45 21.41
N PHE A 7 -21.35 -8.61 22.07
CA PHE A 7 -20.06 -9.32 22.10
C PHE A 7 -19.60 -9.80 20.72
N ARG A 8 -20.52 -10.28 19.88
CA ARG A 8 -20.21 -10.68 18.50
C ARG A 8 -19.80 -9.46 17.66
N LYS A 9 -20.51 -8.35 17.79
CA LYS A 9 -20.18 -7.08 17.14
C LYS A 9 -18.79 -6.59 17.57
N ALA A 10 -18.51 -6.53 18.86
CA ALA A 10 -17.22 -6.12 19.40
C ALA A 10 -16.06 -6.99 18.90
N ARG A 11 -16.24 -8.32 18.86
CA ARG A 11 -15.23 -9.25 18.32
C ARG A 11 -14.95 -8.99 16.83
N LYS A 12 -16.00 -8.77 16.01
CA LYS A 12 -15.84 -8.42 14.59
C LYS A 12 -15.09 -7.10 14.42
N LEU A 13 -15.48 -6.07 15.16
CA LEU A 13 -14.85 -4.75 15.10
C LEU A 13 -13.36 -4.80 15.50
N LYS A 14 -13.01 -5.56 16.54
CA LYS A 14 -11.61 -5.76 16.95
C LYS A 14 -10.79 -6.44 15.85
N ARG A 15 -11.36 -7.46 15.19
CA ARG A 15 -10.71 -8.14 14.06
C ARG A 15 -10.49 -7.17 12.89
N TRP A 16 -11.52 -6.41 12.51
CA TRP A 16 -11.43 -5.43 11.42
C TRP A 16 -10.45 -4.31 11.72
N SER A 17 -10.39 -3.82 12.95
CA SER A 17 -9.40 -2.82 13.37
C SER A 17 -7.96 -3.33 13.21
N THR A 18 -7.73 -4.60 13.58
CA THR A 18 -6.42 -5.23 13.43
C THR A 18 -6.05 -5.40 11.95
N MET A 19 -7.00 -5.86 11.13
CA MET A 19 -6.82 -6.01 9.69
C MET A 19 -6.54 -4.68 8.98
N ALA A 20 -7.25 -3.61 9.35
CA ALA A 20 -7.02 -2.28 8.80
C ALA A 20 -5.59 -1.80 9.07
N LYS A 21 -5.09 -1.97 10.31
CA LYS A 21 -3.71 -1.60 10.67
C LYS A 21 -2.69 -2.40 9.87
N THR A 22 -2.88 -3.71 9.71
CA THR A 22 -1.98 -4.54 8.90
C THR A 22 -1.99 -4.10 7.44
N PHE A 23 -3.16 -3.79 6.87
CA PHE A 23 -3.26 -3.32 5.50
C PHE A 23 -2.57 -1.97 5.28
N THR A 24 -2.69 -1.05 6.23
CA THR A 24 -1.97 0.23 6.16
C THR A 24 -0.45 0.04 6.21
N ARG A 25 0.06 -0.88 7.05
CA ARG A 25 1.51 -1.16 7.12
C ARG A 25 2.02 -1.74 5.81
N ILE A 26 1.36 -2.78 5.29
CA ILE A 26 1.71 -3.42 4.02
C ILE A 26 1.64 -2.41 2.86
N GLY A 27 0.62 -1.55 2.82
CA GLY A 27 0.51 -0.51 1.81
C GLY A 27 1.68 0.49 1.82
N LYS A 28 2.16 0.87 3.01
CA LYS A 28 3.36 1.72 3.14
C LYS A 28 4.61 0.99 2.64
N ASP A 29 4.76 -0.28 3.00
CA ASP A 29 5.90 -1.09 2.57
C ASP A 29 5.94 -1.26 1.04
N ILE A 30 4.77 -1.46 0.40
CA ILE A 30 4.65 -1.47 -1.07
C ILE A 30 5.15 -0.15 -1.66
N VAL A 31 4.69 0.99 -1.15
CA VAL A 31 5.09 2.31 -1.67
C VAL A 31 6.61 2.51 -1.56
N VAL A 32 7.22 2.11 -0.44
CA VAL A 32 8.67 2.22 -0.24
C VAL A 32 9.41 1.30 -1.22
N ALA A 33 9.01 0.03 -1.33
CA ALA A 33 9.65 -0.91 -2.23
C ALA A 33 9.55 -0.48 -3.70
N VAL A 34 8.41 0.08 -4.12
CA VAL A 34 8.21 0.61 -5.48
C VAL A 34 9.08 1.84 -5.73
N LYS A 35 9.27 2.70 -4.72
CA LYS A 35 10.15 3.86 -4.82
C LYS A 35 11.63 3.48 -4.98
N GLU A 36 12.05 2.41 -4.31
CA GLU A 36 13.44 1.93 -4.33
C GLU A 36 13.77 1.11 -5.58
N GLY A 37 12.88 0.19 -5.98
CA GLY A 37 13.18 -0.84 -6.98
C GLY A 37 12.19 -0.95 -8.13
N GLY A 38 11.28 0.02 -8.27
CA GLY A 38 10.27 0.05 -9.32
C GLY A 38 9.05 -0.83 -9.05
N PRO A 39 8.00 -0.71 -9.90
CA PRO A 39 6.69 -1.35 -9.70
C PRO A 39 6.65 -2.84 -10.07
N ASN A 40 7.73 -3.39 -10.63
CA ASN A 40 7.76 -4.74 -11.17
C ASN A 40 8.14 -5.76 -10.08
N PRO A 41 7.26 -6.71 -9.73
CA PRO A 41 7.56 -7.73 -8.71
C PRO A 41 8.66 -8.70 -9.11
N GLU A 42 8.87 -8.93 -10.41
CA GLU A 42 9.88 -9.86 -10.89
C GLU A 42 11.30 -9.33 -10.69
N SER A 43 11.51 -8.04 -10.96
CA SER A 43 12.80 -7.37 -10.76
C SER A 43 13.05 -6.96 -9.31
N ASN A 44 12.01 -6.87 -8.48
CA ASN A 44 12.10 -6.37 -7.11
C ASN A 44 11.77 -7.46 -6.07
N SER A 45 12.82 -8.08 -5.52
CA SER A 45 12.69 -9.13 -4.49
C SER A 45 11.95 -8.65 -3.24
N ARG A 46 12.13 -7.38 -2.84
CA ARG A 46 11.45 -6.76 -1.69
C ARG A 46 9.95 -6.64 -1.95
N LEU A 47 9.56 -6.18 -3.13
CA LEU A 47 8.15 -6.06 -3.52
C LEU A 47 7.47 -7.44 -3.57
N ARG A 48 8.14 -8.46 -4.10
CA ARG A 48 7.65 -9.85 -4.12
C ARG A 48 7.40 -10.41 -2.73
N ALA A 49 8.32 -10.20 -1.79
CA ALA A 49 8.15 -10.62 -0.39
C ALA A 49 6.95 -9.91 0.28
N ILE A 50 6.79 -8.61 0.05
CA ILE A 50 5.66 -7.84 0.59
C ILE A 50 4.33 -8.31 -0.01
N ILE A 51 4.28 -8.63 -1.31
CA ILE A 51 3.09 -9.19 -1.96
C ILE A 51 2.72 -10.55 -1.34
N GLN A 52 3.71 -11.39 -1.03
CA GLN A 52 3.46 -12.67 -0.36
C GLN A 52 2.90 -12.47 1.06
N ASN A 53 3.43 -11.51 1.81
CA ASN A 53 2.91 -11.14 3.12
C ASN A 53 1.47 -10.57 3.02
N ALA A 54 1.17 -9.78 1.98
CA ALA A 54 -0.16 -9.26 1.70
C ALA A 54 -1.17 -10.38 1.43
N LYS A 55 -0.80 -11.36 0.62
CA LYS A 55 -1.62 -12.57 0.38
C LYS A 55 -1.86 -13.34 1.66
N SER A 56 -0.82 -13.52 2.48
CA SER A 56 -0.91 -14.21 3.78
C SER A 56 -1.81 -13.49 4.79
N ALA A 57 -1.93 -12.16 4.68
CA ALA A 57 -2.83 -11.34 5.48
C ALA A 57 -4.27 -11.27 4.92
N ASN A 58 -4.61 -12.07 3.89
CA ASN A 58 -5.88 -12.02 3.16
C ASN A 58 -6.20 -10.64 2.56
N MET A 59 -5.19 -9.86 2.17
CA MET A 59 -5.41 -8.60 1.45
C MET A 59 -5.97 -8.90 0.05
N PRO A 60 -7.04 -8.22 -0.41
CA PRO A 60 -7.54 -8.36 -1.77
C PRO A 60 -6.47 -8.01 -2.81
N LYS A 61 -6.39 -8.79 -3.89
CA LYS A 61 -5.43 -8.57 -4.99
C LYS A 61 -5.57 -7.17 -5.59
N GLU A 62 -6.80 -6.68 -5.73
CA GLU A 62 -7.11 -5.33 -6.23
C GLU A 62 -6.45 -4.24 -5.38
N ASN A 63 -6.44 -4.38 -4.05
CA ASN A 63 -5.81 -3.41 -3.15
C ASN A 63 -4.29 -3.37 -3.33
N ILE A 64 -3.67 -4.53 -3.59
CA ILE A 64 -2.23 -4.64 -3.85
C ILE A 64 -1.89 -3.94 -5.17
N LEU A 65 -2.63 -4.24 -6.23
CA LEU A 65 -2.44 -3.63 -7.55
C LEU A 65 -2.64 -2.12 -7.50
N ARG A 66 -3.69 -1.65 -6.82
CA ARG A 66 -3.96 -0.23 -6.60
C ARG A 66 -2.84 0.46 -5.84
N ALA A 67 -2.27 -0.18 -4.81
CA ALA A 67 -1.15 0.37 -4.06
C ALA A 67 0.10 0.53 -4.94
N ILE A 68 0.41 -0.45 -5.78
CA ILE A 68 1.55 -0.40 -6.72
C ILE A 68 1.34 0.71 -7.76
N LYS A 69 0.16 0.76 -8.38
CA LYS A 69 -0.18 1.78 -9.39
C LYS A 69 -0.09 3.19 -8.82
N ASN A 70 -0.72 3.43 -7.67
CA ASN A 70 -0.69 4.72 -6.99
C ASN A 70 0.74 5.14 -6.61
N ALA A 71 1.58 4.19 -6.18
CA ALA A 71 2.98 4.46 -5.86
C ALA A 71 3.76 4.92 -7.10
N SER A 72 3.59 4.22 -8.22
CA SER A 72 4.23 4.55 -9.50
C SER A 72 3.80 5.92 -10.02
N GLU A 73 2.50 6.21 -10.03
CA GLU A 73 1.97 7.51 -10.46
C GLU A 73 2.50 8.65 -9.59
N LYS A 74 2.55 8.46 -8.28
CA LYS A 74 3.06 9.48 -7.35
C LYS A 74 4.53 9.79 -7.61
N ILE A 75 5.34 8.77 -7.93
CA ILE A 75 6.75 8.95 -8.32
C ILE A 75 6.85 9.79 -9.59
N MET A 76 6.06 9.46 -10.62
CA MET A 76 6.04 10.21 -11.88
C MET A 76 5.67 11.69 -11.67
N ILE A 77 4.66 11.96 -10.83
CA ILE A 77 4.26 13.34 -10.49
C ILE A 77 5.38 14.09 -9.77
N ILE A 78 6.08 13.44 -8.83
CA ILE A 78 7.21 14.06 -8.11
C ILE A 78 8.34 14.40 -9.08
N LEU A 79 8.69 13.49 -9.99
CA LEU A 79 9.72 13.72 -10.99
C LEU A 79 9.35 14.86 -11.94
N LYS A 80 8.10 14.90 -12.42
CA LYS A 80 7.61 15.99 -13.28
C LYS A 80 7.64 17.35 -12.58
N LYS A 81 7.27 17.41 -11.29
CA LYS A 81 7.35 18.63 -10.48
C LYS A 81 8.78 19.11 -10.29
N LEU A 82 9.71 18.18 -10.06
CA LEU A 82 11.13 18.50 -9.95
C LEU A 82 11.69 19.05 -11.27
N LEU A 83 11.35 18.42 -12.39
CA LEU A 83 11.77 18.87 -13.71
C LEU A 83 11.26 20.28 -14.02
N LEU A 84 9.97 20.53 -13.79
CA LEU A 84 9.38 21.87 -13.99
C LEU A 84 10.10 22.91 -13.13
N LYS A 85 10.33 22.62 -11.85
CA LYS A 85 11.05 23.51 -10.94
C LYS A 85 12.51 23.75 -11.36
N VAL A 86 13.15 22.79 -12.01
CA VAL A 86 14.52 22.97 -12.54
C VAL A 86 14.48 23.86 -13.78
N MET A 87 13.52 23.67 -14.68
CA MET A 87 13.34 24.52 -15.86
C MET A 87 13.04 25.97 -15.48
N ASP A 88 12.14 26.21 -14.52
CA ASP A 88 11.81 27.57 -14.04
C ASP A 88 13.01 28.28 -13.37
N ARG A 89 14.08 27.57 -13.00
CA ARG A 89 15.31 28.15 -12.46
C ARG A 89 16.39 28.42 -13.51
N MET A 90 16.18 27.96 -14.73
CA MET A 90 17.11 28.12 -15.85
C MET A 90 16.66 29.23 -16.81
N GLU A 91 15.44 29.72 -16.66
CA GLU A 91 14.90 30.97 -17.27
C GLU A 91 15.14 32.16 -16.34
#